data_AF-A0A553V482-F1
#
_entry.id   AF-A0A553V482-F1
#
_cell.length_a   1.000
_cell.length_b   1.000
_cell.length_c   1.000
_cell.angle_alpha   90.00
_cell.angle_beta   90.00
_cell.angle_gamma   90.00
#
_symmetry.space_group_name_H-M   'P 1'
#
loop_
_entity.id
_entity.type
_entity.pdbx_description
1 polymer ?
#
loop_
_entity_poly.entity_id
_entity_poly.type
_entity_poly.pdbx_seq_one_letter_code
_entity_poly.pdbx_strand_id
1 'polypeptide(L)'
;MFKSSSPPRSQPQPGHLYDVAVIGAGLAGCELAWRLARAGQDVLLVSQALDHLGNLYQPDVSGAEFPADSVFAQVKSAIAPQTDGWIFHRHLKAEMESTAGIHLLQSCVTALSEEDAEINLSTWEGPPLRAKTVVLAVGAFLKGRLLIGDTMEDAGRLSEVAYDFLSEDLAAHGLYLTYGSGEVLPQAGAVEYEVRFQVLAPGELDGFKVSRLDNVYALGRCTPGQHTYASVLEDAAALARQLGSA
;
A
#
# COMPACT_ATOMS: atom_id res chain seq x y z
N MET A 1 -21.64 30.99 -8.69
CA MET A 1 -21.74 29.85 -7.75
C MET A 1 -20.32 29.38 -7.48
N PHE A 2 -19.68 29.95 -6.45
CA PHE A 2 -18.31 29.58 -6.09
C PHE A 2 -18.36 28.21 -5.42
N LYS A 3 -17.74 27.19 -6.04
CA LYS A 3 -17.43 25.94 -5.34
C LYS A 3 -16.50 26.34 -4.19
N SER A 4 -16.98 26.21 -2.96
CA SER A 4 -16.12 26.23 -1.77
C SER A 4 -15.19 25.03 -1.89
N SER A 5 -13.97 25.24 -2.41
CA SER A 5 -12.89 24.27 -2.26
C SER A 5 -12.41 24.37 -0.82
N SER A 6 -13.12 23.72 0.11
CA SER A 6 -12.52 23.41 1.40
C SER A 6 -11.24 22.61 1.11
N PRO A 7 -10.09 22.94 1.72
CA PRO A 7 -8.90 22.11 1.58
C PRO A 7 -9.23 20.67 2.00
N PRO A 8 -8.62 19.63 1.41
CA PRO A 8 -8.92 18.25 1.76
C PRO A 8 -8.73 18.09 3.27
N ARG A 9 -9.79 17.62 3.94
CA ARG A 9 -9.88 17.55 5.39
C ARG A 9 -9.42 16.18 5.86
N SER A 10 -8.12 15.97 6.03
CA SER A 10 -7.65 14.88 6.89
C SER A 10 -7.83 15.25 8.37
N GLN A 11 -9.06 15.58 8.78
CA GLN A 11 -9.44 15.73 10.18
C GLN A 11 -10.14 14.45 10.64
N PRO A 12 -9.39 13.42 11.06
CA PRO A 12 -9.98 12.16 11.49
C PRO A 12 -10.86 12.41 12.72
N GLN A 13 -12.17 12.34 12.51
CA GLN A 13 -13.17 12.28 13.55
C GLN A 13 -13.81 10.89 13.50
N PRO A 14 -14.31 10.34 14.62
CA PRO A 14 -15.12 9.13 14.58
C PRO A 14 -16.24 9.25 13.54
N GLY A 15 -16.34 8.27 12.64
CA GLY A 15 -17.34 8.25 11.56
C GLY A 15 -16.98 9.04 10.31
N HIS A 16 -15.77 9.62 10.23
CA HIS A 16 -15.27 10.28 9.02
C HIS A 16 -15.23 9.31 7.83
N LEU A 17 -15.73 9.77 6.68
CA LEU A 17 -15.81 9.01 5.44
C LEU A 17 -14.76 9.53 4.45
N TYR A 18 -13.72 8.73 4.20
CA TYR A 18 -12.67 9.05 3.23
C TYR A 18 -13.19 8.86 1.80
N ASP A 19 -12.61 9.59 0.85
CA ASP A 19 -12.83 9.31 -0.57
C ASP A 19 -12.18 7.97 -0.94
N VAL A 20 -10.92 7.77 -0.51
CA VAL A 20 -10.17 6.54 -0.77
C VAL A 20 -9.43 6.09 0.49
N ALA A 21 -9.54 4.81 0.82
CA ALA A 21 -8.67 4.15 1.79
C ALA A 21 -7.66 3.24 1.08
N VAL A 22 -6.37 3.49 1.27
CA VAL A 22 -5.27 2.70 0.74
C VAL A 22 -4.70 1.85 1.87
N ILE A 23 -4.78 0.53 1.72
CA ILE A 23 -4.33 -0.44 2.73
C ILE A 23 -2.93 -0.91 2.36
N GLY A 24 -1.93 -0.45 3.13
CA GLY A 24 -0.52 -0.76 2.97
C GLY A 24 0.28 0.45 2.45
N ALA A 25 1.20 0.96 3.28
CA ALA A 25 2.09 2.07 2.93
C ALA A 25 3.43 1.62 2.35
N GLY A 26 3.40 0.65 1.42
CA GLY A 26 4.54 0.30 0.58
C GLY A 26 4.73 1.28 -0.58
N LEU A 27 5.52 0.92 -1.59
CA LEU A 27 5.75 1.78 -2.77
C LEU A 27 4.45 2.17 -3.48
N ALA A 28 3.66 1.15 -3.81
CA ALA A 28 2.35 1.24 -4.41
C ALA A 28 1.44 2.23 -3.66
N GLY A 29 1.24 1.98 -2.36
CA GLY A 29 0.30 2.73 -1.57
C GLY A 29 0.73 4.17 -1.29
N CYS A 30 2.03 4.40 -1.06
CA CYS A 30 2.56 5.75 -0.88
C CYS A 30 2.38 6.61 -2.15
N GLU A 31 2.77 6.08 -3.31
CA GLU A 31 2.66 6.79 -4.58
C GLU A 31 1.19 7.08 -4.92
N LEU A 32 0.31 6.09 -4.75
CA LEU A 32 -1.11 6.26 -5.01
C LEU A 32 -1.72 7.32 -4.08
N ALA A 33 -1.46 7.24 -2.77
CA ALA A 33 -1.99 8.19 -1.80
C ALA A 33 -1.50 9.62 -2.08
N TRP A 34 -0.21 9.79 -2.38
CA TRP A 34 0.37 11.07 -2.76
C TRP A 34 -0.29 11.67 -4.01
N ARG A 35 -0.52 10.86 -5.05
CA ARG A 35 -1.19 11.32 -6.27
C ARG A 35 -2.65 11.69 -6.04
N LEU A 36 -3.40 10.86 -5.32
CA LEU A 36 -4.82 11.09 -5.03
C LEU A 36 -5.02 12.35 -4.17
N ALA A 37 -4.21 12.53 -3.12
CA ALA A 37 -4.25 13.71 -2.27
C ALA A 37 -3.95 14.99 -3.06
N ARG A 38 -2.97 14.95 -3.98
CA ARG A 38 -2.67 16.07 -4.89
C ARG A 38 -3.74 16.33 -5.94
N ALA A 39 -4.54 15.32 -6.27
CA ALA A 39 -5.75 15.47 -7.07
C ALA A 39 -6.95 16.02 -6.26
N GLY A 40 -6.76 16.28 -4.96
CA GLY A 40 -7.76 16.89 -4.07
C GLY A 40 -8.66 15.90 -3.35
N GLN A 41 -8.38 14.59 -3.43
CA GLN A 41 -9.11 13.58 -2.68
C GLN A 41 -8.65 13.52 -1.22
N ASP A 42 -9.56 13.13 -0.34
CA ASP A 42 -9.25 12.85 1.06
C ASP A 42 -8.92 11.36 1.25
N VAL A 43 -7.68 11.08 1.60
CA VAL A 43 -7.07 9.74 1.54
C VAL A 43 -6.70 9.25 2.93
N LEU A 44 -7.24 8.10 3.32
CA LEU A 44 -6.69 7.30 4.40
C LEU A 44 -5.57 6.42 3.85
N LEU A 45 -4.35 6.55 4.36
CA LEU A 45 -3.27 5.59 4.12
C LEU A 45 -2.99 4.84 5.42
N VAL A 46 -3.45 3.59 5.49
CA VAL A 46 -3.34 2.74 6.67
C VAL A 46 -2.20 1.74 6.50
N SER A 47 -1.37 1.58 7.52
CA SER A 47 -0.25 0.64 7.54
C SER A 47 -0.03 0.11 8.94
N GLN A 48 0.34 -1.15 9.09
CA GLN A 48 0.63 -1.72 10.42
C GLN A 48 1.93 -1.18 11.03
N ALA A 49 2.84 -0.65 10.20
CA ALA A 49 4.09 -0.03 10.64
C ALA A 49 4.38 1.22 9.81
N LEU A 50 4.28 2.41 10.42
CA LEU A 50 4.59 3.68 9.75
C LEU A 50 6.10 3.97 9.66
N ASP A 51 6.91 3.30 10.48
CA ASP A 51 8.38 3.37 10.42
C ASP A 51 8.95 2.53 9.26
N HIS A 52 8.13 1.71 8.60
CA HIS A 52 8.50 0.97 7.39
C HIS A 52 7.79 1.49 6.13
N LEU A 53 7.28 2.72 6.20
CA LEU A 53 6.64 3.39 5.07
C LEU A 53 7.60 3.50 3.88
N GLY A 54 7.11 3.14 2.69
CA GLY A 54 7.85 3.23 1.44
C GLY A 54 9.11 2.37 1.38
N ASN A 55 9.18 1.31 2.20
CA ASN A 55 10.36 0.44 2.30
C ASN A 55 10.82 -0.05 0.92
N LEU A 56 12.11 0.08 0.66
CA LEU A 56 12.73 -0.21 -0.62
C LEU A 56 12.93 -1.72 -0.84
N TYR A 57 13.06 -2.13 -2.10
CA TYR A 57 13.45 -3.49 -2.48
C TYR A 57 14.97 -3.72 -2.38
N GLN A 58 15.74 -2.64 -2.36
CA GLN A 58 17.19 -2.61 -2.23
C GLN A 58 17.57 -1.80 -0.98
N PRO A 59 18.77 -2.00 -0.40
CA PRO A 59 19.18 -1.28 0.81
C PRO A 59 19.30 0.24 0.63
N ASP A 60 19.49 0.70 -0.60
CA ASP A 60 19.76 2.09 -0.94
C ASP A 60 19.06 2.45 -2.27
N VAL A 61 19.15 3.72 -2.67
CA VAL A 61 18.50 4.22 -3.91
C VAL A 61 19.43 4.31 -5.12
N SER A 62 20.67 3.83 -5.03
CA SER A 62 21.67 3.96 -6.11
C SER A 62 21.21 3.30 -7.41
N GLY A 63 20.70 2.07 -7.33
CA GLY A 63 20.15 1.30 -8.46
C GLY A 63 18.63 1.42 -8.65
N ALA A 64 17.95 2.27 -7.87
CA ALA A 64 16.50 2.38 -7.93
C ALA A 64 16.04 3.25 -9.12
N GLU A 65 15.34 2.65 -10.07
CA GLU A 65 14.73 3.32 -11.21
C GLU A 65 13.28 3.73 -10.88
N PHE A 66 13.11 5.01 -10.54
CA PHE A 66 11.80 5.60 -10.25
C PHE A 66 11.30 6.42 -11.44
N PRO A 67 10.00 6.37 -11.81
CA PRO A 67 9.42 7.26 -12.81
C PRO A 67 9.61 8.73 -12.40
N ALA A 68 9.97 9.59 -13.35
CA ALA A 68 10.44 10.94 -13.05
C ALA A 68 9.41 11.83 -12.34
N ASP A 69 8.12 11.57 -12.53
CA ASP A 69 7.01 12.31 -11.93
C ASP A 69 6.53 11.71 -10.58
N SER A 70 7.16 10.63 -10.10
CA SER A 70 6.81 9.98 -8.83
C SER A 70 7.28 10.74 -7.60
N VAL A 71 6.64 10.51 -6.45
CA VAL A 71 7.12 11.04 -5.17
C VAL A 71 8.49 10.47 -4.82
N PHE A 72 8.74 9.20 -5.19
CA PHE A 72 10.01 8.53 -4.97
C PHE A 72 11.16 9.18 -5.76
N ALA A 73 10.94 9.56 -7.02
CA ALA A 73 11.92 10.29 -7.81
C ALA A 73 12.18 11.70 -7.25
N GLN A 74 11.15 12.39 -6.79
CA GLN A 74 11.28 13.70 -6.15
C GLN A 74 12.14 13.63 -4.88
N VAL A 75 11.85 12.67 -4.00
CA VAL A 75 12.62 12.46 -2.77
C VAL A 75 14.06 12.05 -3.08
N LYS A 76 14.27 11.12 -4.04
CA LYS A 76 15.61 10.71 -4.48
C LYS A 76 16.43 11.90 -4.99
N SER A 77 15.80 12.79 -5.76
CA SER A 77 16.44 14.02 -6.26
C SER A 77 16.79 14.99 -5.12
N ALA A 78 15.89 15.15 -4.14
CA ALA A 78 16.07 16.07 -3.02
C ALA A 78 17.21 15.69 -2.07
N ILE A 79 17.51 14.40 -1.93
CA ILE A 79 18.60 13.92 -1.07
C ILE A 79 19.94 13.79 -1.80
N ALA A 80 19.97 13.93 -3.13
CA ALA A 80 21.19 13.77 -3.92
C ALA A 80 22.31 14.74 -3.45
N PRO A 81 23.58 14.31 -3.42
CA PRO A 81 24.10 13.03 -3.91
C PRO A 81 23.99 11.83 -2.94
N GLN A 82 23.28 11.95 -1.82
CA GLN A 82 23.14 10.84 -0.87
C GLN A 82 22.27 9.73 -1.46
N THR A 83 22.70 8.48 -1.28
CA THR A 83 21.98 7.29 -1.76
C THR A 83 21.42 6.42 -0.63
N ASP A 84 21.75 6.73 0.63
CA ASP A 84 21.39 5.93 1.79
C ASP A 84 19.87 5.73 1.93
N GLY A 85 19.46 4.47 2.11
CA GLY A 85 18.04 4.10 2.18
C GLY A 85 17.33 4.64 3.42
N TRP A 86 18.02 4.83 4.54
CA TRP A 86 17.44 5.39 5.76
C TRP A 86 17.18 6.90 5.62
N ILE A 87 18.14 7.63 5.04
CA ILE A 87 17.96 9.04 4.67
C ILE A 87 16.77 9.16 3.70
N PHE A 88 16.70 8.31 2.67
CA PHE A 88 15.57 8.30 1.74
C PHE A 88 14.23 8.08 2.45
N HIS A 89 14.14 7.03 3.28
CA HIS A 89 12.94 6.73 4.07
C HIS A 89 12.48 7.93 4.90
N ARG A 90 13.39 8.59 5.63
CA ARG A 90 13.05 9.75 6.47
C ARG A 90 12.46 10.90 5.65
N HIS A 91 13.02 11.19 4.48
CA HIS A 91 12.52 12.24 3.61
C HIS A 91 11.17 11.87 2.96
N LEU A 92 11.00 10.61 2.56
CA LEU A 92 9.73 10.12 2.03
C LEU A 92 8.63 10.18 3.09
N LYS A 93 8.91 9.72 4.32
CA LYS A 93 7.97 9.81 5.44
C LYS A 93 7.56 11.26 5.72
N ALA A 94 8.52 12.19 5.74
CA ALA A 94 8.22 13.61 5.92
C ALA A 94 7.35 14.20 4.78
N GLU A 95 7.60 13.81 3.52
CA GLU A 95 6.76 14.22 2.39
C GLU A 95 5.32 13.70 2.55
N MET A 96 5.16 12.42 2.90
CA MET A 96 3.84 11.82 3.13
C MET A 96 3.09 12.47 4.31
N GLU A 97 3.79 12.73 5.43
CA GLU A 97 3.22 13.38 6.62
C GLU A 97 2.81 14.83 6.37
N SER A 98 3.50 15.53 5.48
CA SER A 98 3.23 16.94 5.16
C SER A 98 2.26 17.15 3.99
N THR A 99 1.94 16.08 3.25
CA THR A 99 1.01 16.15 2.11
C THR A 99 -0.42 16.31 2.61
N ALA A 100 -0.99 17.50 2.40
CA ALA A 100 -2.39 17.78 2.74
C ALA A 100 -3.35 16.82 2.01
N GLY A 101 -4.35 16.31 2.73
CA GLY A 101 -5.29 15.31 2.22
C GLY A 101 -4.87 13.86 2.43
N ILE A 102 -3.68 13.61 3.01
CA ILE A 102 -3.32 12.29 3.52
C ILE A 102 -3.55 12.25 5.03
N HIS A 103 -4.29 11.23 5.47
CA HIS A 103 -4.29 10.78 6.85
C HIS A 103 -3.48 9.48 6.95
N LEU A 104 -2.30 9.56 7.57
CA LEU A 104 -1.49 8.39 7.91
C LEU A 104 -2.00 7.76 9.20
N LEU A 105 -2.41 6.51 9.13
CA LEU A 105 -2.87 5.76 10.30
C LEU A 105 -2.03 4.49 10.49
N GLN A 106 -1.43 4.36 11.67
CA GLN A 106 -0.82 3.08 12.05
C GLN A 106 -1.91 2.14 12.55
N SER A 107 -2.28 1.16 11.73
CA SER A 107 -3.28 0.14 12.08
C SER A 107 -3.23 -1.06 11.13
N CYS A 108 -3.78 -2.19 11.57
CA CYS A 108 -3.94 -3.39 10.74
C CYS A 108 -5.42 -3.57 10.39
N VAL A 109 -5.75 -3.45 9.10
CA VAL A 109 -7.10 -3.75 8.58
C VAL A 109 -7.29 -5.26 8.57
N THR A 110 -8.38 -5.72 9.17
CA THR A 110 -8.66 -7.15 9.38
C THR A 110 -9.78 -7.69 8.50
N ALA A 111 -10.72 -6.83 8.10
CA ALA A 111 -11.85 -7.21 7.25
C ALA A 111 -12.43 -6.00 6.51
N LEU A 112 -13.09 -6.26 5.38
CA LEU A 112 -13.85 -5.29 4.61
C LEU A 112 -15.33 -5.70 4.60
N SER A 113 -16.24 -4.74 4.68
CA SER A 113 -17.65 -4.97 4.40
C SER A 113 -18.25 -3.84 3.57
N GLU A 114 -18.89 -4.18 2.46
CA GLU A 114 -19.60 -3.21 1.62
C GLU A 114 -21.02 -3.00 2.20
N GLU A 115 -21.31 -1.78 2.63
CA GLU A 115 -22.62 -1.35 3.13
C GLU A 115 -23.10 -0.16 2.30
N ASP A 116 -24.22 -0.33 1.58
CA ASP A 116 -24.77 0.66 0.65
C ASP A 116 -23.75 1.14 -0.42
N ALA A 117 -23.22 2.36 -0.27
CA ALA A 117 -22.29 3.01 -1.20
C ALA A 117 -20.92 3.29 -0.56
N GLU A 118 -20.62 2.63 0.56
CA GLU A 118 -19.37 2.78 1.31
C GLU A 118 -18.83 1.42 1.76
N ILE A 119 -17.55 1.42 2.11
CA ILE A 119 -16.83 0.26 2.61
C ILE A 119 -16.42 0.55 4.04
N ASN A 120 -16.80 -0.34 4.95
CA ASN A 120 -16.30 -0.38 6.31
C ASN A 120 -15.00 -1.19 6.34
N LEU A 121 -13.96 -0.62 6.93
CA LEU A 121 -12.68 -1.28 7.20
C LEU A 121 -12.61 -1.59 8.69
N SER A 122 -12.69 -2.86 9.05
CA SER A 122 -12.45 -3.31 10.41
C SER A 122 -10.96 -3.26 10.72
N THR A 123 -10.61 -2.86 11.94
CA THR A 123 -9.22 -2.78 12.41
C THR A 123 -9.06 -3.54 13.73
N TRP A 124 -7.85 -3.92 14.11
CA TRP A 124 -7.63 -4.69 15.34
C TRP A 124 -7.80 -3.85 16.61
N GLU A 125 -7.52 -2.55 16.55
CA GLU A 125 -7.41 -1.67 17.73
C GLU A 125 -8.60 -0.74 17.97
N GLY A 126 -9.58 -0.66 17.07
CA GLY A 126 -10.47 0.49 17.07
C GLY A 126 -11.80 0.38 16.34
N PRO A 127 -12.57 1.49 16.34
CA PRO A 127 -13.81 1.59 15.60
C PRO A 127 -13.55 1.41 14.09
N PRO A 128 -14.54 0.90 13.34
CA PRO A 128 -14.39 0.74 11.91
C PRO A 128 -14.15 2.09 11.23
N LEU A 129 -13.25 2.07 10.24
CA LEU A 129 -12.97 3.20 9.35
C LEU A 129 -13.90 3.10 8.13
N ARG A 130 -14.19 4.22 7.47
CA ARG A 130 -15.15 4.25 6.35
C ARG A 130 -14.53 4.92 5.13
N ALA A 131 -14.69 4.32 3.96
CA ALA A 131 -14.26 4.92 2.70
C ALA A 131 -15.24 4.62 1.56
N LYS A 132 -15.33 5.50 0.56
CA LYS A 132 -16.11 5.23 -0.66
C LYS A 132 -15.44 4.20 -1.56
N THR A 133 -14.11 4.16 -1.54
CA THR A 133 -13.27 3.25 -2.33
C THR A 133 -12.14 2.72 -1.48
N VAL A 134 -11.80 1.43 -1.64
CA VAL A 134 -10.67 0.79 -0.97
C VAL A 134 -9.67 0.30 -2.01
N VAL A 135 -8.39 0.47 -1.71
CA VAL A 135 -7.30 -0.05 -2.54
C VAL A 135 -6.39 -0.93 -1.71
N LEU A 136 -6.26 -2.19 -2.10
CA LEU A 136 -5.33 -3.17 -1.56
C LEU A 136 -3.93 -2.91 -2.13
N ALA A 137 -3.01 -2.44 -1.29
CA ALA A 137 -1.59 -2.22 -1.59
C ALA A 137 -0.71 -2.94 -0.55
N VAL A 138 -1.15 -4.13 -0.14
CA VAL A 138 -0.71 -4.86 1.06
C VAL A 138 0.63 -5.60 0.91
N GLY A 139 1.35 -5.41 -0.21
CA GLY A 139 2.66 -6.02 -0.39
C GLY A 139 2.65 -7.55 -0.27
N ALA A 140 3.60 -8.10 0.48
CA ALA A 140 3.77 -9.54 0.72
C ALA A 140 3.08 -10.03 2.02
N PHE A 141 2.05 -9.32 2.50
CA PHE A 141 1.49 -9.57 3.84
C PHE A 141 0.27 -10.49 3.88
N LEU A 142 -0.42 -10.74 2.76
CA LEU A 142 -1.53 -11.71 2.74
C LEU A 142 -0.98 -13.12 2.95
N LYS A 143 -1.24 -13.73 4.11
CA LYS A 143 -0.59 -14.99 4.55
C LYS A 143 0.91 -15.02 4.26
N GLY A 144 1.60 -13.93 4.59
CA GLY A 144 3.05 -13.82 4.44
C GLY A 144 3.77 -14.85 5.30
N ARG A 145 4.71 -15.59 4.71
CA ARG A 145 5.57 -16.57 5.37
C ARG A 145 7.02 -16.28 4.97
N LEU A 146 7.83 -15.90 5.94
CA LEU A 146 9.26 -15.64 5.79
C LEU A 146 10.02 -16.95 6.05
N LEU A 147 10.82 -17.39 5.10
CA LEU A 147 11.65 -18.58 5.18
C LEU A 147 13.12 -18.18 5.28
N ILE A 148 13.79 -18.63 6.35
CA ILE A 148 15.22 -18.43 6.59
C ILE A 148 15.84 -19.80 6.90
N GLY A 149 16.51 -20.39 5.90
CA GLY A 149 16.95 -21.78 5.99
C GLY A 149 15.75 -22.71 6.23
N ASP A 150 15.76 -23.42 7.37
CA ASP A 150 14.69 -24.34 7.76
C ASP A 150 13.62 -23.68 8.66
N THR A 151 13.77 -22.40 9.00
CA THR A 151 12.83 -21.65 9.85
C THR A 151 11.78 -20.96 8.98
N MET A 152 10.51 -21.06 9.41
CA MET A 152 9.39 -20.32 8.82
C MET A 152 8.73 -19.44 9.89
N GLU A 153 8.54 -18.16 9.59
CA GLU A 153 7.84 -17.20 10.45
C GLU A 153 6.62 -16.59 9.74
N ASP A 154 5.58 -16.25 10.51
CA ASP A 154 4.39 -15.54 10.03
C ASP A 154 4.71 -14.05 9.80
N ALA A 155 5.46 -13.78 8.74
CA ALA A 155 6.01 -12.47 8.43
C ALA A 155 5.95 -12.16 6.93
N GLY A 156 5.56 -10.93 6.60
CA GLY A 156 5.54 -10.42 5.21
C GLY A 156 6.88 -9.81 4.78
N ARG A 157 7.73 -9.49 5.76
CA ARG A 157 9.13 -9.10 5.58
C ARG A 157 9.88 -9.31 6.90
N LEU A 158 11.21 -9.25 6.86
CA LEU A 158 12.04 -9.37 8.05
C LEU A 158 11.58 -8.38 9.14
N SER A 159 11.38 -8.88 10.36
CA SER A 159 10.94 -8.11 11.53
C SER A 159 9.53 -7.51 11.47
N GLU A 160 8.68 -7.95 10.54
CA GLU A 160 7.30 -7.44 10.46
C GLU A 160 6.29 -8.58 10.24
N VAL A 161 5.44 -8.77 11.24
CA VAL A 161 4.42 -9.83 11.29
C VAL A 161 3.43 -9.70 10.12
N ALA A 162 3.02 -10.84 9.57
CA ALA A 162 1.88 -10.94 8.66
C ALA A 162 0.69 -11.51 9.43
N TYR A 163 -0.36 -10.71 9.58
CA TYR A 163 -1.62 -11.19 10.13
C TYR A 163 -2.49 -11.76 9.02
N ASP A 164 -3.03 -12.96 9.23
CA ASP A 164 -3.80 -13.68 8.23
C ASP A 164 -5.24 -13.15 8.06
N PHE A 165 -5.72 -12.28 8.95
CA PHE A 165 -7.13 -11.83 9.02
C PHE A 165 -7.68 -11.32 7.69
N LEU A 166 -6.98 -10.37 7.04
CA LEU A 166 -7.46 -9.79 5.79
C LEU A 166 -7.45 -10.81 4.65
N SER A 167 -6.50 -11.75 4.62
CA SER A 167 -6.52 -12.84 3.65
C SER A 167 -7.73 -13.75 3.85
N GLU A 168 -8.01 -14.11 5.11
CA GLU A 168 -9.15 -14.96 5.47
C GLU A 168 -10.48 -14.29 5.15
N ASP A 169 -10.59 -12.99 5.38
CA ASP A 169 -11.74 -12.18 5.00
C ASP A 169 -11.95 -12.11 3.48
N LEU A 170 -10.89 -11.85 2.71
CA LEU A 170 -10.96 -11.85 1.24
C LEU A 170 -11.41 -13.22 0.69
N ALA A 171 -10.88 -14.31 1.26
CA ALA A 171 -11.31 -15.66 0.91
C ALA A 171 -12.77 -15.93 1.31
N ALA A 172 -13.23 -15.40 2.44
CA ALA A 172 -14.63 -15.51 2.88
C ALA A 172 -15.60 -14.75 1.95
N HIS A 173 -15.15 -13.67 1.32
CA HIS A 173 -15.87 -12.99 0.22
C HIS A 173 -15.85 -13.78 -1.11
N GLY A 174 -15.27 -14.98 -1.12
CA GLY A 174 -15.23 -15.87 -2.27
C GLY A 174 -14.18 -15.51 -3.31
N LEU A 175 -13.21 -14.65 -2.97
CA LEU A 175 -12.07 -14.35 -3.83
C LEU A 175 -11.09 -15.52 -3.81
N TYR A 176 -10.67 -15.98 -4.99
CA TYR A 176 -9.61 -16.97 -5.10
C TYR A 176 -8.24 -16.31 -4.92
N LEU A 177 -7.44 -16.83 -3.99
CA LEU A 177 -6.06 -16.42 -3.75
C LEU A 177 -5.09 -17.50 -4.26
N THR A 178 -4.07 -17.09 -4.99
CA THR A 178 -2.92 -17.94 -5.38
C THR A 178 -1.68 -17.54 -4.58
N TYR A 179 -0.53 -18.15 -4.86
CA TYR A 179 0.72 -17.82 -4.17
C TYR A 179 1.71 -17.10 -5.09
N GLY A 180 2.38 -16.11 -4.54
CA GLY A 180 3.59 -15.51 -5.08
C GLY A 180 4.76 -15.71 -4.11
N SER A 181 5.96 -15.41 -4.59
CA SER A 181 7.15 -15.36 -3.75
C SER A 181 8.03 -14.17 -4.11
N GLY A 182 8.87 -13.76 -3.17
CA GLY A 182 9.94 -12.80 -3.38
C GLY A 182 11.19 -13.25 -2.62
N GLU A 183 12.33 -13.18 -3.28
CA GLU A 183 13.61 -13.59 -2.71
C GLU A 183 14.49 -12.38 -2.48
N VAL A 184 15.20 -12.37 -1.34
CA VAL A 184 16.25 -11.39 -1.05
C VAL A 184 17.58 -12.13 -1.03
N LEU A 185 18.39 -11.82 -2.05
CA LEU A 185 19.70 -12.43 -2.24
C LEU A 185 20.69 -12.04 -1.13
N PRO A 186 21.70 -12.89 -0.86
CA PRO A 186 22.71 -12.61 0.14
C PRO A 186 23.42 -11.28 -0.11
N GLN A 187 23.59 -10.49 0.96
CA GLN A 187 24.43 -9.29 0.95
C GLN A 187 25.37 -9.34 2.16
N ALA A 188 26.47 -8.61 2.12
CA ALA A 188 27.42 -8.58 3.23
C ALA A 188 26.72 -8.10 4.52
N GLY A 189 26.57 -9.00 5.50
CA GLY A 189 25.89 -8.72 6.77
C GLY A 189 24.37 -8.91 6.75
N ALA A 190 23.78 -9.39 5.66
CA ALA A 190 22.35 -9.72 5.57
C ALA A 190 22.15 -11.22 5.35
N VAL A 191 21.09 -11.75 5.95
CA VAL A 191 20.69 -13.15 5.76
C VAL A 191 19.85 -13.26 4.50
N GLU A 192 20.05 -14.31 3.73
CA GLU A 192 19.16 -14.67 2.63
C GLU A 192 17.81 -15.12 3.18
N TYR A 193 16.74 -14.68 2.53
CA TYR A 193 15.40 -15.13 2.88
C TYR A 193 14.46 -15.11 1.68
N GLU A 194 13.50 -16.04 1.69
CA GLU A 194 12.35 -16.06 0.79
C GLU A 194 11.12 -15.60 1.56
N VAL A 195 10.25 -14.80 0.95
CA VAL A 195 8.90 -14.57 1.46
C VAL A 195 7.92 -15.18 0.48
N ARG A 196 7.08 -16.10 0.96
CA ARG A 196 5.92 -16.62 0.24
C ARG A 196 4.67 -15.94 0.77
N PHE A 197 3.77 -15.56 -0.11
CA PHE A 197 2.57 -14.83 0.26
C PHE A 197 1.46 -15.11 -0.74
N GLN A 198 0.23 -14.77 -0.37
CA GLN A 198 -0.92 -14.87 -1.23
C GLN A 198 -1.10 -13.61 -2.08
N VAL A 199 -1.62 -13.84 -3.29
CA VAL A 199 -1.99 -12.81 -4.26
C VAL A 199 -3.38 -13.11 -4.79
N LEU A 200 -4.12 -12.09 -5.21
CA LEU A 200 -5.38 -12.27 -5.91
C LEU A 200 -5.15 -13.10 -7.18
N ALA A 201 -5.98 -14.12 -7.42
CA ALA A 201 -5.87 -14.90 -8.65
C ALA A 201 -6.15 -14.01 -9.86
N PRO A 202 -5.54 -14.27 -11.04
CA PRO A 202 -5.76 -13.44 -12.23
C PRO A 202 -7.23 -13.27 -12.62
N GLY A 203 -8.08 -14.27 -12.36
CA GLY A 203 -9.51 -14.22 -12.64
C GLY A 203 -10.33 -13.37 -11.65
N GLU A 204 -9.72 -12.86 -10.58
CA GLU A 204 -10.34 -11.96 -9.60
C GLU A 204 -10.14 -10.48 -9.92
N LEU A 205 -9.46 -10.17 -11.03
CA LEU A 205 -9.05 -8.83 -11.40
C LEU A 205 -9.55 -8.46 -12.80
N ASP A 206 -10.20 -7.30 -12.91
CA ASP A 206 -10.45 -6.60 -14.18
C ASP A 206 -9.66 -5.29 -14.17
N GLY A 207 -8.47 -5.33 -14.76
CA GLY A 207 -7.46 -4.29 -14.53
C GLY A 207 -7.08 -4.22 -13.05
N PHE A 208 -7.33 -3.07 -12.42
CA PHE A 208 -7.13 -2.89 -10.98
C PHE A 208 -8.34 -3.30 -10.14
N LYS A 209 -9.53 -3.45 -10.74
CA LYS A 209 -10.77 -3.70 -10.00
C LYS A 209 -10.87 -5.15 -9.55
N VAL A 210 -11.28 -5.36 -8.31
CA VAL A 210 -11.53 -6.70 -7.74
C VAL A 210 -12.95 -7.15 -8.12
N SER A 211 -13.09 -8.26 -8.84
CA SER A 211 -14.34 -8.61 -9.54
C SER A 211 -15.56 -8.85 -8.65
N ARG A 212 -15.37 -9.23 -7.38
CA ARG A 212 -16.45 -9.55 -6.42
C ARG A 212 -16.78 -8.43 -5.43
N LEU A 213 -16.08 -7.31 -5.53
CA LEU A 213 -16.22 -6.18 -4.61
C LEU A 213 -16.38 -4.91 -5.45
N ASP A 214 -17.46 -4.18 -5.24
CA ASP A 214 -17.88 -3.12 -6.15
C ASP A 214 -16.90 -1.94 -6.19
N ASN A 215 -16.38 -1.55 -5.02
CA ASN A 215 -15.51 -0.38 -4.88
C ASN A 215 -14.12 -0.73 -4.33
N VAL A 216 -13.65 -1.95 -4.59
CA VAL A 216 -12.33 -2.42 -4.16
C VAL A 216 -11.40 -2.61 -5.37
N TYR A 217 -10.19 -2.09 -5.23
CA TYR A 217 -9.12 -2.18 -6.22
C TYR A 217 -7.88 -2.80 -5.58
N ALA A 218 -6.93 -3.27 -6.39
CA ALA A 218 -5.67 -3.83 -5.92
C ALA A 218 -4.50 -3.43 -6.83
N LEU A 219 -3.32 -3.22 -6.24
CA LEU A 219 -2.06 -3.06 -6.98
C LEU A 219 -0.83 -3.54 -6.20
N GLY A 220 0.31 -3.60 -6.88
CA GLY A 220 1.57 -4.05 -6.31
C GLY A 220 1.56 -5.55 -6.00
N ARG A 221 2.39 -5.99 -5.05
CA ARG A 221 2.66 -7.42 -4.85
C ARG A 221 1.46 -8.30 -4.49
N CYS A 222 0.31 -7.73 -4.13
CA CYS A 222 -0.92 -8.50 -3.92
C CYS A 222 -1.64 -8.88 -5.23
N THR A 223 -1.13 -8.45 -6.40
CA THR A 223 -1.62 -8.83 -7.72
C THR A 223 -0.59 -9.72 -8.47
N PRO A 224 -1.02 -10.53 -9.44
CA PRO A 224 -0.14 -11.36 -10.25
C PRO A 224 0.87 -10.54 -11.07
N GLY A 225 2.08 -11.06 -11.26
CA GLY A 225 3.08 -10.48 -12.13
C GLY A 225 4.40 -10.14 -11.43
N GLN A 226 5.32 -9.55 -12.19
CA GLN A 226 6.59 -9.06 -11.67
C GLN A 226 6.45 -7.59 -11.26
N HIS A 227 7.02 -7.25 -10.10
CA HIS A 227 6.88 -5.94 -9.48
C HIS A 227 8.24 -5.27 -9.32
N THR A 228 8.57 -4.37 -10.25
CA THR A 228 9.76 -3.51 -10.21
C THR A 228 9.44 -2.17 -9.54
N TYR A 229 10.46 -1.35 -9.29
CA TYR A 229 10.25 0.03 -8.83
C TYR A 229 9.39 0.83 -9.82
N ALA A 230 9.74 0.80 -11.11
CA ALA A 230 9.02 1.53 -12.14
C ALA A 230 7.58 1.05 -12.31
N SER A 231 7.37 -0.25 -12.52
CA SER A 231 6.03 -0.81 -12.78
C SER A 231 5.03 -0.52 -11.66
N VAL A 232 5.44 -0.69 -10.39
CA VAL A 232 4.54 -0.46 -9.25
C VAL A 232 4.14 1.02 -9.14
N LEU A 233 5.05 1.95 -9.43
CA LEU A 233 4.77 3.39 -9.39
C LEU A 233 3.96 3.84 -10.61
N GLU A 234 4.19 3.24 -11.77
CA GLU A 234 3.39 3.48 -12.99
C GLU A 234 1.95 2.97 -12.84
N ASP A 235 1.76 1.80 -12.23
CA ASP A 235 0.45 1.24 -11.89
C ASP A 235 -0.30 2.14 -10.91
N ALA A 236 0.38 2.62 -9.86
CA ALA A 236 -0.18 3.60 -8.93
C ALA A 236 -0.60 4.89 -9.65
N ALA A 237 0.20 5.36 -10.60
CA ALA A 237 -0.14 6.52 -11.43
C ALA A 237 -1.34 6.26 -12.35
N ALA A 238 -1.45 5.07 -12.92
CA ALA A 238 -2.57 4.67 -13.77
C ALA A 238 -3.87 4.57 -12.98
N LEU A 239 -3.85 3.91 -11.82
CA LEU A 239 -5.01 3.83 -10.95
C LEU A 239 -5.41 5.21 -10.41
N ALA A 240 -4.46 6.07 -10.07
CA ALA A 240 -4.77 7.43 -9.62
C ALA A 240 -5.55 8.23 -10.69
N ARG A 241 -5.21 8.06 -11.98
CA ARG A 241 -5.97 8.68 -13.09
C ARG A 241 -7.36 8.10 -13.23
N GLN A 242 -7.50 6.78 -13.07
CA GLN A 242 -8.80 6.11 -13.10
C GLN A 242 -9.72 6.62 -11.98
N LEU A 243 -9.23 6.63 -10.74
CA LEU A 243 -10.01 7.06 -9.56
C LEU A 243 -10.23 8.57 -9.49
N GLY A 244 -9.32 9.37 -10.03
CA GLY A 244 -9.47 10.84 -10.09
C GLY A 244 -10.43 11.33 -11.18
N SER A 245 -10.89 10.45 -12.07
CA SER A 245 -11.84 10.76 -13.15
C SER A 245 -13.30 10.42 -12.84
N ALA A 246 -13.55 9.76 -11.71
CA ALA A 246 -14.86 9.36 -11.20
C ALA A 246 -15.45 10.40 -10.25
#